data_AF-A0A913YED0-F1
#
_entry.id   AF-A0A913YED0-F1
#
_cell.length_a   1.000
_cell.length_b   1.000
_cell.length_c   1.000
_cell.angle_alpha   90.00
_cell.angle_beta   90.00
_cell.angle_gamma   90.00
#
_symmetry.space_group_name_H-M   'P 1'
#
loop_
_entity.id
_entity.type
_entity.pdbx_description
1 polymer ?
#
loop_
_entity_poly.entity_id
_entity_poly.type
_entity_poly.pdbx_seq_one_letter_code
_entity_poly.pdbx_strand_id
1 'polypeptide(L)'
;MESTTESSAWIAVAVFSSCSFLVICYVTVLFRKKLQSLKSLSQCPGPKPVLLFGNALQFKRDNAEFYDQIMQWSKENWSKGMFCMWFGPFHSMVVIFKPELVETILSSNRQITKSLEYNLLEPWLGTGLLLR
;
A
#
# COMPACT_ATOMS: atom_id res chain seq x y z
N MET A 1 -52.23 -18.02 5.61
CA MET A 1 -50.83 -18.46 5.83
C MET A 1 -49.92 -18.12 4.67
N GLU A 2 -50.41 -18.03 3.43
CA GLU A 2 -49.59 -17.68 2.26
C GLU A 2 -49.16 -16.20 2.24
N SER A 3 -50.07 -15.27 2.58
CA SER A 3 -49.79 -13.82 2.59
C SER A 3 -48.71 -13.38 3.59
N THR A 4 -48.59 -14.08 4.72
CA THR A 4 -47.54 -13.80 5.73
C THR A 4 -46.16 -14.23 5.26
N THR A 5 -46.10 -15.27 4.42
CA THR A 5 -44.85 -15.81 3.87
C THR A 5 -44.27 -14.87 2.82
N GLU A 6 -45.12 -14.33 1.94
CA GLU A 6 -44.69 -13.32 0.95
C GLU A 6 -44.21 -12.03 1.60
N SER A 7 -44.90 -11.54 2.65
CA SER A 7 -44.48 -10.34 3.37
C SER A 7 -43.08 -10.50 4.00
N SER A 8 -42.79 -11.66 4.60
CA SER A 8 -41.48 -11.95 5.17
C SER A 8 -40.35 -12.03 4.12
N ALA A 9 -40.66 -12.49 2.89
CA ALA A 9 -39.70 -12.58 1.80
C ALA A 9 -39.26 -11.19 1.30
N TRP A 10 -40.21 -10.25 1.13
CA TRP A 10 -39.90 -8.87 0.72
C TRP A 10 -39.06 -8.13 1.75
N ILE A 11 -39.34 -8.34 3.04
CA ILE A 11 -38.54 -7.76 4.13
C ILE A 11 -37.10 -8.29 4.07
N ALA A 12 -36.92 -9.60 3.89
CA ALA A 12 -35.59 -10.19 3.78
C ALA A 12 -34.81 -9.61 2.59
N VAL A 13 -35.43 -9.54 1.40
CA VAL A 13 -34.81 -8.98 0.19
C VAL A 13 -34.41 -7.51 0.39
N ALA A 14 -35.27 -6.70 1.00
CA ALA A 14 -34.99 -5.29 1.28
C ALA A 14 -33.82 -5.12 2.28
N VAL A 15 -33.73 -5.98 3.28
CA VAL A 15 -32.61 -5.97 4.25
C VAL A 15 -31.31 -6.36 3.56
N PHE A 16 -31.29 -7.44 2.76
CA PHE A 16 -30.07 -7.87 2.05
C PHE A 16 -29.57 -6.84 1.04
N SER A 17 -30.47 -6.20 0.28
CA SER A 17 -30.09 -5.17 -0.69
C SER A 17 -29.56 -3.92 0.01
N SER A 18 -30.18 -3.50 1.12
CA SER A 18 -29.71 -2.38 1.94
C SER A 18 -28.33 -2.66 2.55
N CYS A 19 -28.12 -3.84 3.15
CA CYS A 19 -26.81 -4.25 3.66
C CYS A 19 -25.74 -4.26 2.56
N SER A 20 -26.06 -4.83 1.39
CA SER A 20 -25.13 -4.86 0.25
C SER A 20 -24.77 -3.45 -0.23
N PHE A 21 -25.75 -2.55 -0.32
CA PHE A 21 -25.52 -1.15 -0.68
C PHE A 21 -24.62 -0.43 0.34
N LEU A 22 -24.87 -0.59 1.64
CA LEU A 22 -24.03 -0.02 2.69
C LEU A 22 -22.59 -0.52 2.63
N VAL A 23 -22.39 -1.82 2.38
CA VAL A 23 -21.06 -2.42 2.20
C VAL A 23 -20.38 -1.83 0.96
N ILE A 24 -21.07 -1.74 -0.18
CA ILE A 24 -20.51 -1.15 -1.41
C ILE A 24 -20.13 0.32 -1.19
N CYS A 25 -20.98 1.11 -0.54
CA CYS A 25 -20.71 2.50 -0.20
C CYS A 25 -19.47 2.61 0.71
N TYR A 26 -19.40 1.78 1.76
CA TYR A 26 -18.27 1.74 2.67
C TYR A 26 -16.96 1.40 1.95
N VAL A 27 -16.95 0.33 1.16
CA VAL A 27 -15.80 -0.09 0.35
C VAL A 27 -15.38 1.01 -0.64
N THR A 28 -16.34 1.65 -1.31
CA THR A 28 -16.06 2.74 -2.25
C THR A 28 -15.43 3.94 -1.56
N VAL A 29 -15.89 4.31 -0.36
CA VAL A 29 -15.30 5.37 0.45
C VAL A 29 -13.87 5.02 0.86
N LEU A 30 -13.63 3.79 1.34
CA LEU A 30 -12.29 3.32 1.68
C LEU A 30 -11.35 3.34 0.47
N PHE A 31 -11.83 2.85 -0.68
CA PHE A 31 -11.08 2.83 -1.92
C PHE A 31 -10.70 4.24 -2.39
N ARG A 32 -11.66 5.18 -2.35
CA ARG A 32 -11.40 6.59 -2.66
C ARG A 32 -10.37 7.23 -1.72
N LYS A 33 -10.47 6.98 -0.41
CA LYS A 33 -9.48 7.44 0.57
C LYS A 33 -8.09 6.90 0.27
N LYS A 34 -7.98 5.60 -0.06
CA LYS A 34 -6.72 4.98 -0.44
C LYS A 34 -6.15 5.62 -1.70
N LEU A 35 -6.94 5.76 -2.77
CA LEU A 35 -6.50 6.42 -4.01
C LEU A 35 -6.06 7.87 -3.77
N GLN A 36 -6.77 8.62 -2.93
CA GLN A 36 -6.40 9.99 -2.59
C GLN A 36 -5.05 10.05 -1.87
N SER A 37 -4.79 9.13 -0.93
CA SER A 37 -3.49 9.02 -0.26
C SER A 37 -2.36 8.68 -1.25
N LEU A 38 -2.63 7.81 -2.22
CA LEU A 38 -1.67 7.44 -3.27
C LEU A 38 -1.43 8.56 -4.29
N LYS A 39 -2.40 9.46 -4.50
CA LYS A 39 -2.24 10.62 -5.40
C LYS A 39 -1.13 11.56 -4.95
N SER A 40 -0.90 11.70 -3.64
CA SER A 40 0.23 12.49 -3.13
C SER A 40 1.58 11.87 -3.53
N LEU A 41 1.63 10.53 -3.65
CA LEU A 41 2.84 9.80 -4.03
C LEU A 41 3.05 9.75 -5.55
N SER A 42 2.06 10.13 -6.37
CA SER A 42 2.24 10.20 -7.83
C SER A 42 3.22 11.30 -8.26
N GLN A 43 3.53 12.25 -7.38
CA GLN A 43 4.52 13.32 -7.60
C GLN A 43 5.93 12.89 -7.20
N CYS A 44 6.06 11.76 -6.52
CA CYS A 44 7.34 11.23 -6.09
C CYS A 44 8.15 10.79 -7.32
N PRO A 45 9.43 11.17 -7.40
CA PRO A 45 10.29 10.75 -8.51
C PRO A 45 10.57 9.24 -8.42
N GLY A 46 10.90 8.60 -9.54
CA GLY A 46 11.23 7.18 -9.55
C GLY A 46 10.92 6.47 -10.88
N PRO A 47 11.20 5.17 -10.96
CA PRO A 47 10.93 4.37 -12.14
C PRO A 47 9.42 4.30 -12.42
N LYS A 48 9.04 4.50 -13.68
CA LYS A 48 7.62 4.49 -14.06
C LYS A 48 7.01 3.10 -13.85
N PRO A 49 5.92 2.97 -13.07
CA PRO A 49 5.29 1.69 -12.80
C PRO A 49 4.47 1.20 -14.00
N VAL A 50 4.41 -0.12 -14.16
CA VAL A 50 3.44 -0.80 -15.04
C VAL A 50 2.10 -0.90 -14.29
N LEU A 51 0.99 -0.73 -15.00
CA LEU A 51 -0.35 -0.60 -14.43
C LEU A 51 -0.71 -1.67 -13.38
N LEU A 52 -0.47 -2.96 -13.67
CA LEU A 52 -0.91 -4.07 -12.81
C LEU A 52 0.16 -4.53 -11.81
N PHE A 53 1.44 -4.45 -12.17
CA PHE A 53 2.52 -5.04 -11.38
C PHE A 53 3.44 -3.99 -10.72
N GLY A 54 3.18 -2.70 -10.96
CA GLY A 54 4.07 -1.64 -10.52
C GLY A 54 5.45 -1.77 -11.16
N ASN A 55 6.50 -1.72 -10.35
CA ASN A 55 7.89 -1.90 -10.76
C ASN A 55 8.38 -3.35 -10.63
N ALA A 56 7.55 -4.30 -10.20
CA ALA A 56 7.97 -5.68 -9.95
C ALA A 56 8.62 -6.35 -11.18
N LEU A 57 8.10 -6.06 -12.38
CA LEU A 57 8.63 -6.61 -13.64
C LEU A 57 9.96 -5.97 -14.08
N GLN A 58 10.36 -4.85 -13.47
CA GLN A 58 11.59 -4.15 -13.79
C GLN A 58 12.77 -4.65 -12.94
N PHE A 59 12.50 -5.37 -11.84
CA PHE A 59 13.54 -5.83 -10.95
C PHE A 59 14.44 -6.88 -11.60
N LYS A 60 15.74 -6.70 -11.43
CA LYS A 60 16.74 -7.71 -11.78
C LYS A 60 16.58 -8.92 -10.86
N ARG A 61 16.78 -10.11 -11.43
CA ARG A 61 16.64 -11.38 -10.69
C ARG A 61 17.90 -11.73 -9.90
N ASP A 62 19.06 -11.36 -10.42
CA ASP A 62 20.32 -11.53 -9.72
C ASP A 62 20.43 -10.49 -8.59
N ASN A 63 20.93 -10.92 -7.42
CA ASN A 63 20.97 -10.09 -6.23
C ASN A 63 21.96 -8.91 -6.36
N ALA A 64 23.11 -9.12 -7.00
CA ALA A 64 24.10 -8.07 -7.20
C ALA A 64 23.57 -7.05 -8.21
N GLU A 65 23.00 -7.52 -9.33
CA GLU A 65 22.39 -6.64 -10.32
C GLU A 65 21.19 -5.86 -9.75
N PHE A 66 20.40 -6.49 -8.88
CA PHE A 66 19.29 -5.82 -8.19
C PHE A 66 19.80 -4.72 -7.27
N TYR A 67 20.83 -5.00 -6.47
CA TYR A 67 21.46 -3.99 -5.63
C TYR A 67 21.98 -2.80 -6.46
N ASP A 68 22.70 -3.08 -7.54
CA ASP A 68 23.23 -2.07 -8.45
C ASP A 68 22.11 -1.25 -9.10
N GLN A 69 21.01 -1.88 -9.47
CA GLN A 69 19.81 -1.21 -9.99
C GLN A 69 19.23 -0.23 -8.96
N ILE A 70 19.09 -0.64 -7.70
CA ILE A 70 18.58 0.26 -6.64
C ILE A 70 19.57 1.42 -6.42
N MET A 71 20.88 1.17 -6.45
CA MET A 71 21.88 2.23 -6.33
C MET A 71 21.85 3.18 -7.52
N GLN A 72 21.63 2.67 -8.73
CA GLN A 72 21.46 3.49 -9.92
C GLN A 72 20.25 4.40 -9.79
N TRP A 73 19.08 3.88 -9.40
CA TRP A 73 17.89 4.71 -9.18
C TRP A 73 18.08 5.75 -8.07
N SER A 74 18.81 5.41 -7.00
CA SER A 74 19.20 6.39 -5.97
C SER A 74 20.06 7.51 -6.55
N LYS A 75 21.05 7.19 -7.38
CA LYS A 75 21.94 8.17 -8.03
C LYS A 75 21.16 9.08 -8.99
N GLU A 76 20.28 8.52 -9.81
CA GLU A 76 19.41 9.27 -10.74
C GLU A 76 18.49 10.26 -10.00
N ASN A 77 18.08 9.91 -8.77
CA ASN A 77 17.19 10.71 -7.94
C ASN A 77 17.90 11.44 -6.80
N TRP A 78 19.24 11.57 -6.86
CA TRP A 78 20.04 12.14 -5.77
C TRP A 78 19.64 13.56 -5.38
N SER A 79 19.28 14.39 -6.36
CA SER A 79 18.84 15.77 -6.14
C SER A 79 17.59 15.87 -5.26
N LYS A 80 16.70 14.87 -5.34
CA LYS A 80 15.48 14.77 -4.53
C LYS A 80 15.72 14.01 -3.22
N GLY A 81 16.73 13.14 -3.18
CA GLY A 81 17.10 12.38 -1.98
C GLY A 81 16.15 11.25 -1.61
N MET A 82 15.17 10.98 -2.48
CA MET A 82 14.19 9.92 -2.36
C MET A 82 13.69 9.49 -3.74
N PHE A 83 13.17 8.28 -3.86
CA PHE A 83 12.35 7.85 -4.99
C PHE A 83 11.26 6.87 -4.54
N CYS A 84 10.25 6.67 -5.37
CA CYS A 84 9.15 5.76 -5.11
C CYS A 84 9.15 4.56 -6.06
N MET A 85 8.87 3.40 -5.49
CA MET A 85 8.57 2.17 -6.23
C MET A 85 7.14 1.73 -5.91
N TRP A 86 6.51 1.06 -6.86
CA TRP A 86 5.15 0.54 -6.75
C TRP A 86 5.16 -0.98 -6.81
N PHE A 87 4.36 -1.61 -5.98
CA PHE A 87 4.12 -3.04 -5.97
C PHE A 87 2.64 -3.26 -6.27
N GLY A 88 2.34 -3.38 -7.56
CA GLY A 88 0.97 -3.32 -8.06
C GLY A 88 0.35 -1.92 -7.97
N PRO A 89 -0.99 -1.82 -8.11
CA PRO A 89 -1.68 -0.53 -8.25
C PRO A 89 -1.91 0.24 -6.94
N PHE A 90 -1.83 -0.42 -5.78
CA PHE A 90 -2.26 0.16 -4.49
C PHE A 90 -1.20 0.19 -3.39
N HIS A 91 -0.01 -0.37 -3.66
CA HIS A 91 1.08 -0.40 -2.70
C HIS A 91 2.31 0.30 -3.29
N SER A 92 2.92 1.17 -2.49
CA SER A 92 4.08 1.96 -2.90
C SER A 92 5.07 2.05 -1.75
N MET A 93 6.35 1.95 -2.08
CA MET A 93 7.47 2.06 -1.15
C MET A 93 8.26 3.32 -1.50
N VAL A 94 8.52 4.16 -0.48
CA VAL A 94 9.37 5.34 -0.63
C VAL A 94 10.76 4.97 -0.11
N VAL A 95 11.75 5.01 -0.98
CA VAL A 95 13.16 4.83 -0.62
C VAL A 95 13.75 6.21 -0.36
N ILE A 96 14.25 6.43 0.86
CA ILE A 96 14.88 7.68 1.30
C ILE A 96 16.33 7.36 1.65
N PHE A 97 17.26 8.13 1.11
CA PHE A 97 18.69 7.86 1.26
C PHE A 97 19.53 9.12 1.48
N LYS A 98 18.93 10.30 1.40
CA LYS A 98 19.60 11.56 1.73
C LYS A 98 19.54 11.81 3.26
N PRO A 99 20.67 12.08 3.93
CA PRO A 99 20.75 12.13 5.39
C PRO A 99 19.72 13.05 6.06
N GLU A 100 19.50 14.24 5.52
CA GLU A 100 18.59 15.24 6.11
C GLU A 100 17.12 14.76 6.09
N LEU A 101 16.74 14.03 5.03
CA LEU A 101 15.41 13.44 4.93
C LEU A 101 15.27 12.22 5.85
N VAL A 102 16.30 11.38 5.92
CA VAL A 102 16.34 10.21 6.80
C VAL A 102 16.22 10.66 8.26
N GLU A 103 16.99 11.67 8.67
CA GLU A 103 16.95 12.23 10.02
C GLU A 103 15.55 12.76 10.38
N THR A 104 14.90 13.48 9.47
CA THR A 104 13.54 13.99 9.68
C THR A 104 12.53 12.86 9.97
N ILE A 105 12.65 11.73 9.28
CA ILE A 105 11.76 10.58 9.47
C ILE A 105 12.12 9.81 10.74
N LEU A 106 13.41 9.53 10.96
CA LEU A 106 13.87 8.70 12.09
C LEU A 106 13.79 9.43 13.45
N SER A 107 13.89 10.76 13.47
CA SER A 107 13.70 11.56 14.70
C SER A 107 12.22 11.78 15.05
N SER A 108 11.30 11.50 14.13
CA SER A 108 9.87 11.74 14.33
C SER A 108 9.22 10.63 15.15
N ASN A 109 8.65 11.02 16.29
CA ASN A 109 7.82 10.11 17.11
C ASN A 109 6.44 9.80 16.47
N ARG A 110 6.11 10.34 15.30
CA ARG A 110 4.84 10.04 14.61
C ARG A 110 4.91 8.79 13.73
N GLN A 111 6.10 8.44 13.23
CA GLN A 111 6.32 7.36 12.25
C GLN A 111 6.98 6.14 12.90
N ILE A 112 6.48 5.73 14.06
CA ILE A 112 7.00 4.60 14.82
C ILE A 112 6.35 3.28 14.37
N THR A 113 5.14 3.35 13.79
CA THR A 113 4.40 2.16 13.36
C THR A 113 5.11 1.46 12.20
N LYS A 114 5.37 0.17 12.39
CA LYS A 114 6.00 -0.70 11.38
C LYS A 114 5.09 -0.87 10.18
N SER A 115 5.73 -0.99 9.02
CA SER A 115 5.03 -1.15 7.75
C SER A 115 4.55 -2.60 7.56
N LEU A 116 3.67 -2.81 6.58
CA LEU A 116 3.06 -4.12 6.31
C LEU A 116 4.10 -5.21 5.99
N GLU A 117 5.25 -4.82 5.45
CA GLU A 117 6.34 -5.72 5.09
C GLU A 117 6.91 -6.47 6.31
N TYR A 118 6.82 -5.90 7.51
CA TYR A 118 7.25 -6.58 8.74
C TYR A 118 6.36 -7.80 9.06
N ASN A 119 5.10 -7.83 8.60
CA ASN A 119 4.23 -9.00 8.77
C ASN A 119 4.73 -10.21 7.97
N LEU A 120 5.53 -9.98 6.91
CA LEU A 120 6.17 -11.07 6.16
C LEU A 120 7.28 -11.74 6.96
N LEU A 121 7.85 -11.04 7.95
CA LEU A 121 8.91 -11.55 8.82
C LEU A 121 8.36 -12.28 10.06
N GLU A 122 7.09 -12.07 10.40
CA GLU A 122 6.43 -12.66 11.57
C GLU A 122 6.51 -14.19 11.62
N PRO A 123 6.24 -14.94 10.54
CA PRO A 123 6.32 -16.40 10.59
C PRO A 123 7.75 -16.93 10.83
N TRP A 124 8.77 -16.14 10.51
CA TRP A 124 10.18 -16.54 10.65
C TRP A 124 10.78 -16.14 11.99
N LEU A 125 10.47 -14.93 12.47
CA LEU A 125 11.12 -14.34 13.65
C LEU A 125 10.23 -14.35 14.89
N GLY A 126 8.95 -14.73 14.75
CA GLY A 126 7.94 -14.63 15.79
C GLY A 126 7.75 -13.18 16.26
N THR A 127 7.10 -12.99 17.42
CA THR A 127 6.83 -11.67 18.02
C THR A 127 8.04 -11.08 18.75
N GLY A 128 9.22 -11.18 18.14
CA GLY A 128 10.48 -10.69 18.70
C GLY A 128 10.58 -9.16 18.76
N LEU A 129 11.74 -8.66 19.19
CA LEU A 129 11.99 -7.21 19.35
C LEU A 129 11.68 -6.40 18.09
N LEU A 130 11.91 -6.98 16.91
CA LEU A 130 11.65 -6.33 15.63
C LEU A 130 10.17 -6.14 15.31
N LEU A 131 9.24 -6.84 15.98
CA LEU A 131 7.78 -6.71 15.75
C LEU A 131 7.04 -6.03 16.91
N ARG A 132 7.68 -5.88 18.07
CA ARG A 132 7.11 -5.19 19.24
C ARG A 132 7.07 -3.67 19.17
#